data_AF-A0A8C8A0Q8-F1
#
_entry.id   AF-A0A8C8A0Q8-F1
#
_cell.length_a   1.000
_cell.length_b   1.000
_cell.length_c   1.000
_cell.angle_alpha   90.00
_cell.angle_beta   90.00
_cell.angle_gamma   90.00
#
_symmetry.space_group_name_H-M   'P 1'
#
loop_
_entity.id
_entity.type
_entity.pdbx_description
1 polymer ?
#
loop_
_entity_poly.entity_id
_entity_poly.type
_entity_poly.pdbx_seq_one_letter_code
_entity_poly.pdbx_strand_id
1 'polypeptide(L)'
;MPSAIKLQKKKNKGDGSERDDVIDTSHVPVLRRSMSSYTLTFKITQRTLSNCSRRVLCPATFQQKCGASLQSGARAYSVVPTPRDNEEKEMVHRILRVDHAGEFGANRIYAGQMAVLGRSKIGPLIQEMWDQEKKHLAKFNEILSENRVRPTALLPFWNIAGFVLGASTALLGKEGAMACTVAVEESISEHYNSQIRVLMEKDPERYTELLQVIKEFRDDEMEHHDTGLEHDAESVPGFWLLKNVIQLGCKAAISISERV
;
A
#
# COMPACT_ATOMS: atom_id res chain seq x y z
N MET A 1 -21.93 79.31 27.34
CA MET A 1 -21.01 78.71 28.33
C MET A 1 -20.05 77.77 27.61
N PRO A 2 -18.77 77.67 28.02
CA PRO A 2 -17.68 77.72 27.03
C PRO A 2 -16.66 76.55 27.05
N SER A 3 -15.83 76.48 25.99
CA SER A 3 -14.51 75.81 25.94
C SER A 3 -14.54 74.26 26.12
N ALA A 4 -13.53 73.44 25.79
CA ALA A 4 -12.17 73.59 25.25
C ALA A 4 -11.85 72.30 24.43
N ILE A 5 -10.72 72.06 23.73
CA ILE A 5 -9.49 72.81 23.41
C ILE A 5 -8.87 72.24 22.10
N LYS A 6 -7.84 72.87 21.50
CA LYS A 6 -7.03 72.27 20.40
C LYS A 6 -5.89 71.42 20.96
N LEU A 7 -5.48 70.35 20.27
CA LEU A 7 -4.06 69.98 20.20
C LEU A 7 -3.73 69.14 18.94
N GLN A 8 -2.70 69.59 18.22
CA GLN A 8 -2.07 68.90 17.08
C GLN A 8 -0.74 68.26 17.51
N LYS A 9 -0.12 67.51 16.58
CA LYS A 9 1.19 66.80 16.68
C LYS A 9 1.06 65.37 17.25
N LYS A 10 1.91 64.41 16.87
CA LYS A 10 3.21 64.52 16.19
C LYS A 10 3.49 63.27 15.32
N LYS A 11 4.06 63.49 14.13
CA LYS A 11 4.72 62.43 13.33
C LYS A 11 6.13 62.26 13.86
N ASN A 12 6.64 61.04 14.01
CA ASN A 12 8.06 60.79 14.30
C ASN A 12 8.58 59.59 13.49
N LYS A 13 9.76 59.77 12.90
CA LYS A 13 10.57 58.71 12.26
C LYS A 13 11.41 58.02 13.34
N GLY A 14 11.74 56.75 13.13
CA GLY A 14 12.75 56.01 13.87
C GLY A 14 13.47 55.07 12.90
N ASP A 15 14.78 55.00 13.01
CA ASP A 15 15.72 54.25 12.17
C ASP A 15 16.47 53.24 13.07
N GLY A 16 17.00 52.13 12.55
CA GLY A 16 17.63 51.13 13.43
C GLY A 16 17.88 49.75 12.82
N SER A 17 19.13 49.55 12.43
CA SER A 17 19.81 48.36 11.91
C SER A 17 19.86 47.10 12.79
N GLU A 18 20.38 46.01 12.18
CA GLU A 18 21.37 45.06 12.75
C GLU A 18 20.91 43.81 13.54
N ARG A 19 20.86 42.64 12.86
CA ARG A 19 21.84 41.53 12.99
C ARG A 19 21.50 40.31 12.11
N ASP A 20 22.50 39.76 11.42
CA ASP A 20 22.46 38.43 10.80
C ASP A 20 23.08 37.41 11.77
N ASP A 21 22.27 36.54 12.37
CA ASP A 21 22.78 35.45 13.23
C ASP A 21 22.80 34.12 12.46
N VAL A 22 24.01 33.74 12.04
CA VAL A 22 24.32 32.45 11.41
C VAL A 22 24.25 31.34 12.46
N ILE A 23 23.38 30.36 12.27
CA ILE A 23 23.31 29.18 13.15
C ILE A 23 24.32 28.13 12.67
N ASP A 24 25.37 27.96 13.47
CA ASP A 24 26.33 26.87 13.39
C ASP A 24 25.69 25.54 13.82
N THR A 25 25.58 24.58 12.90
CA THR A 25 25.04 23.24 13.15
C THR A 25 26.15 22.17 13.20
N SER A 26 27.18 22.37 14.02
CA SER A 26 28.33 21.45 14.11
C SER A 26 28.45 20.65 15.41
N HIS A 27 27.37 20.12 16.01
CA HIS A 27 27.46 19.01 16.99
C HIS A 27 26.14 18.22 17.16
N VAL A 28 26.12 16.95 16.74
CA VAL A 28 25.09 15.96 17.10
C VAL A 28 25.81 14.67 17.55
N PRO A 29 25.60 14.17 18.79
CA PRO A 29 26.34 13.02 19.30
C PRO A 29 25.81 11.68 18.76
N VAL A 30 26.71 10.88 18.18
CA VAL A 30 26.40 9.55 17.64
C VAL A 30 26.19 8.53 18.77
N LEU A 31 24.93 8.18 19.03
CA LEU A 31 24.56 7.10 19.95
C LEU A 31 24.68 5.73 19.27
N ARG A 32 25.85 5.07 19.43
CA ARG A 32 26.01 3.65 19.09
C ARG A 32 25.02 2.79 19.87
N ARG A 33 24.07 2.14 19.18
CA ARG A 33 23.33 1.00 19.74
C ARG A 33 24.06 -0.31 19.46
N SER A 34 24.17 -1.13 20.50
CA SER A 34 24.85 -2.43 20.45
C SER A 34 23.96 -3.49 19.80
N MET A 35 24.51 -4.24 18.84
CA MET A 35 23.86 -5.41 18.24
C MET A 35 24.00 -6.61 19.18
N SER A 36 22.92 -7.00 19.86
CA SER A 36 22.88 -8.24 20.65
C SER A 36 22.39 -9.41 19.80
N SER A 37 23.30 -10.33 19.46
CA SER A 37 22.99 -11.51 18.66
C SER A 37 22.23 -12.56 19.48
N TYR A 38 21.01 -12.91 19.07
CA TYR A 38 20.28 -14.06 19.62
C TYR A 38 20.27 -15.21 18.60
N THR A 39 21.17 -16.18 18.79
CA THR A 39 21.25 -17.39 17.95
C THR A 39 20.21 -18.42 18.40
N LEU A 40 19.08 -18.51 17.71
CA LEU A 40 18.03 -19.47 18.04
C LEU A 40 18.35 -20.87 17.45
N THR A 41 18.90 -21.76 18.27
CA THR A 41 19.24 -23.13 17.86
C THR A 41 17.99 -24.03 17.84
N PHE A 42 17.49 -24.34 16.64
CA PHE A 42 16.46 -25.37 16.45
C PHE A 42 17.04 -26.78 16.70
N LYS A 43 16.58 -27.46 17.75
CA LYS A 43 16.83 -28.89 17.96
C LYS A 43 15.78 -29.73 17.21
N ILE A 44 16.23 -30.43 16.18
CA ILE A 44 15.42 -31.43 15.47
C ILE A 44 15.30 -32.69 16.33
N THR A 45 14.12 -32.97 16.85
CA THR A 45 13.81 -34.24 17.53
C THR A 45 13.35 -35.27 16.51
N GLN A 46 14.23 -36.19 16.13
CA GLN A 46 13.82 -37.36 15.34
C GLN A 46 12.94 -38.28 16.19
N ARG A 47 11.69 -38.50 15.76
CA ARG A 47 10.87 -39.62 16.26
C ARG A 47 11.03 -40.81 15.32
N THR A 48 11.47 -41.93 15.88
CA THR A 48 11.53 -43.23 15.21
C THR A 48 10.12 -43.71 14.84
N LEU A 49 9.93 -44.16 13.60
CA LEU A 49 8.76 -44.92 13.20
C LEU A 49 9.16 -46.38 13.01
N SER A 50 8.56 -47.25 13.82
CA SER A 50 8.76 -48.70 13.77
C SER A 50 7.87 -49.35 12.71
N ASN A 51 8.44 -50.30 11.98
CA ASN A 51 7.70 -51.14 11.05
C ASN A 51 6.65 -51.99 11.77
N CYS A 52 5.41 -52.01 11.26
CA CYS A 52 4.51 -53.14 11.47
C CYS A 52 3.71 -53.42 10.19
N SER A 53 3.91 -54.59 9.62
CA SER A 53 3.20 -55.05 8.42
C SER A 53 2.35 -56.26 8.78
N ARG A 54 1.03 -56.18 8.54
CA ARG A 54 0.21 -57.36 8.22
C ARG A 54 -1.13 -56.99 7.60
N ARG A 55 -1.43 -57.63 6.46
CA ARG A 55 -2.78 -57.73 5.90
C ARG A 55 -3.61 -58.73 6.71
N VAL A 56 -4.89 -58.43 6.94
CA VAL A 56 -5.96 -59.41 7.15
C VAL A 56 -7.21 -58.92 6.39
N LEU A 57 -7.99 -59.84 5.83
CA LEU A 57 -9.17 -59.56 5.00
C LEU A 57 -10.43 -59.21 5.82
N CYS A 58 -11.42 -58.63 5.11
CA CYS A 58 -12.81 -58.42 5.55
C CYS A 58 -13.50 -59.70 6.09
N PRO A 59 -14.61 -59.55 6.85
CA PRO A 59 -15.92 -59.51 6.17
C PRO A 59 -16.82 -58.33 6.58
N ALA A 60 -18.02 -58.27 5.98
CA ALA A 60 -18.90 -57.11 5.93
C ALA A 60 -19.93 -56.99 7.09
N THR A 61 -20.76 -55.95 6.99
CA THR A 61 -22.02 -55.70 7.73
C THR A 61 -21.94 -55.21 9.19
N PHE A 62 -21.85 -53.89 9.35
CA PHE A 62 -22.69 -53.18 10.33
C PHE A 62 -23.06 -51.78 9.82
N GLN A 63 -24.36 -51.47 9.79
CA GLN A 63 -24.91 -50.25 9.18
C GLN A 63 -25.23 -49.23 10.28
N GLN A 64 -24.23 -48.44 10.69
CA GLN A 64 -24.41 -47.42 11.73
C GLN A 64 -24.68 -46.04 11.12
N LYS A 65 -25.86 -45.49 11.42
CA LYS A 65 -26.25 -44.12 11.05
C LYS A 65 -25.41 -43.10 11.85
N CYS A 66 -24.30 -42.64 11.29
CA CYS A 66 -23.69 -41.39 11.71
C CYS A 66 -24.34 -40.23 10.95
N GLY A 67 -25.41 -39.69 11.51
CA GLY A 67 -25.92 -38.36 11.16
C GLY A 67 -24.95 -37.29 11.62
N ALA A 68 -23.76 -37.24 11.01
CA ALA A 68 -22.85 -36.13 11.17
C ALA A 68 -23.50 -34.92 10.51
N SER A 69 -24.09 -34.04 11.33
CA SER A 69 -24.42 -32.69 10.89
C SER A 69 -23.13 -32.06 10.38
N LEU A 70 -23.04 -31.89 9.05
CA LEU A 70 -22.09 -30.97 8.47
C LEU A 70 -22.51 -29.57 8.91
N GLN A 71 -22.06 -29.18 10.10
CA GLN A 71 -21.88 -27.79 10.43
C GLN A 71 -20.84 -27.25 9.45
N SER A 72 -21.35 -26.85 8.28
CA SER A 72 -20.65 -25.93 7.39
C SER A 72 -20.26 -24.75 8.25
N GLY A 73 -18.97 -24.64 8.56
CA GLY A 73 -18.41 -23.45 9.18
C GLY A 73 -18.66 -22.31 8.19
N ALA A 74 -19.76 -21.57 8.41
CA ALA A 74 -20.01 -20.34 7.67
C ALA A 74 -18.77 -19.47 7.88
N ARG A 75 -18.16 -19.01 6.78
CA ARG A 75 -16.98 -18.15 6.82
C ARG A 75 -17.39 -16.86 7.52
N ALA A 76 -17.16 -16.81 8.83
CA ALA A 76 -17.61 -15.73 9.67
C ALA A 76 -16.77 -14.49 9.32
N TYR A 77 -17.47 -13.40 9.00
CA TYR A 77 -16.92 -12.11 8.58
C TYR A 77 -16.24 -12.17 7.20
N SER A 78 -17.02 -11.86 6.16
CA SER A 78 -16.43 -11.27 4.94
C SER A 78 -15.86 -9.91 5.31
N VAL A 79 -14.74 -9.51 4.69
CA VAL A 79 -14.08 -8.21 4.90
C VAL A 79 -15.04 -7.03 4.65
N VAL A 80 -16.09 -7.26 3.87
CA VAL A 80 -17.04 -6.26 3.41
C VAL A 80 -18.45 -6.65 3.86
N PRO A 81 -19.21 -5.74 4.48
CA PRO A 81 -20.57 -6.01 4.93
C PRO A 81 -21.54 -6.17 3.75
N THR A 82 -22.56 -7.01 3.92
CA THR A 82 -23.68 -7.08 2.95
C THR A 82 -24.32 -5.69 2.77
N PRO A 83 -24.42 -5.14 1.55
CA PRO A 83 -24.97 -3.80 1.32
C PRO A 83 -26.44 -3.65 1.77
N ARG A 84 -26.79 -2.47 2.31
CA ARG A 84 -28.16 -2.07 2.67
C ARG A 84 -29.02 -1.81 1.44
N ASP A 85 -28.43 -1.16 0.44
CA ASP A 85 -29.10 -0.66 -0.75
C ASP A 85 -28.14 -0.68 -1.97
N ASN A 86 -28.64 -0.23 -3.12
CA ASN A 86 -27.86 -0.20 -4.35
C ASN A 86 -26.81 0.94 -4.39
N GLU A 87 -27.00 2.06 -3.69
CA GLU A 87 -26.00 3.15 -3.66
C GLU A 87 -24.74 2.69 -2.92
N GLU A 88 -24.94 2.10 -1.74
CA GLU A 88 -23.88 1.53 -0.92
C GLU A 88 -23.17 0.37 -1.62
N LYS A 89 -23.93 -0.51 -2.29
CA LYS A 89 -23.37 -1.57 -3.11
C LYS A 89 -22.47 -1.02 -4.21
N GLU A 90 -22.94 -0.03 -4.98
CA GLU A 90 -22.15 0.55 -6.06
C GLU A 90 -20.95 1.36 -5.53
N MET A 91 -21.05 1.99 -4.35
CA MET A 91 -19.91 2.62 -3.67
C MET A 91 -18.82 1.60 -3.35
N VAL A 92 -19.17 0.50 -2.67
CA VAL A 92 -18.26 -0.60 -2.33
C VAL A 92 -17.68 -1.25 -3.59
N HIS A 93 -18.50 -1.48 -4.62
CA HIS A 93 -18.04 -2.03 -5.90
C HIS A 93 -17.04 -1.12 -6.62
N ARG A 94 -17.16 0.21 -6.50
CA ARG A 94 -16.18 1.15 -7.07
C ARG A 94 -14.86 1.12 -6.31
N ILE A 95 -14.91 1.24 -4.98
CA ILE A 95 -13.74 1.15 -4.08
C ILE A 95 -12.90 -0.08 -4.45
N LEU A 96 -13.48 -1.27 -4.29
CA LEU A 96 -12.77 -2.53 -4.51
C LEU A 96 -12.22 -2.69 -5.93
N ARG A 97 -12.94 -2.19 -6.95
CA ARG A 97 -12.49 -2.27 -8.35
C ARG A 97 -11.28 -1.39 -8.62
N VAL A 98 -11.22 -0.21 -7.98
CA VAL A 98 -10.12 0.73 -8.12
C VAL A 98 -8.90 0.23 -7.37
N ASP A 99 -9.07 -0.25 -6.13
CA ASP A 99 -7.98 -0.85 -5.35
C ASP A 99 -7.34 -2.00 -6.12
N HIS A 100 -8.15 -2.96 -6.58
CA HIS A 100 -7.68 -4.08 -7.39
C HIS A 100 -6.95 -3.66 -8.67
N ALA A 101 -7.38 -2.56 -9.31
CA ALA A 101 -6.72 -2.00 -10.48
C ALA A 101 -5.40 -1.28 -10.12
N GLY A 102 -5.32 -0.69 -8.92
CA GLY A 102 -4.12 -0.09 -8.31
C GLY A 102 -3.04 -1.14 -8.09
N GLU A 103 -3.30 -2.13 -7.22
CA GLU A 103 -2.37 -3.24 -6.95
C GLU A 103 -2.00 -3.97 -8.25
N PHE A 104 -2.98 -4.25 -9.13
CA PHE A 104 -2.66 -4.88 -10.41
C PHE A 104 -1.75 -3.99 -11.27
N GLY A 105 -1.87 -2.66 -11.20
CA GLY A 105 -0.96 -1.71 -11.83
C GLY A 105 0.45 -1.76 -11.22
N ALA A 106 0.56 -1.61 -9.90
CA ALA A 106 1.81 -1.62 -9.14
C ALA A 106 2.56 -2.95 -9.33
N ASN A 107 1.89 -4.09 -9.19
CA ASN A 107 2.42 -5.42 -9.49
C ASN A 107 3.06 -5.53 -10.87
N ARG A 108 2.49 -4.84 -11.87
CA ARG A 108 3.00 -4.82 -13.24
C ARG A 108 4.15 -3.83 -13.43
N ILE A 109 4.18 -2.73 -12.69
CA ILE A 109 5.32 -1.81 -12.60
C ILE A 109 6.54 -2.54 -12.04
N TYR A 110 6.41 -3.21 -10.90
CA TYR A 110 7.48 -4.03 -10.33
C TYR A 110 7.94 -5.15 -11.28
N ALA A 111 7.01 -5.82 -11.98
CA ALA A 111 7.37 -6.79 -13.01
C ALA A 111 8.21 -6.19 -14.16
N GLY A 112 7.91 -4.94 -14.55
CA GLY A 112 8.68 -4.17 -15.53
C GLY A 112 10.06 -3.77 -15.01
N GLN A 113 10.14 -3.27 -13.77
CA GLN A 113 11.40 -2.94 -13.11
C GLN A 113 12.31 -4.17 -12.99
N MET A 114 11.77 -5.32 -12.54
CA MET A 114 12.52 -6.57 -12.41
C MET A 114 13.01 -7.14 -13.75
N ALA A 115 12.29 -6.89 -14.86
CA ALA A 115 12.74 -7.29 -16.19
C ALA A 115 14.04 -6.56 -16.62
N VAL A 116 14.32 -5.37 -16.08
CA VAL A 116 15.50 -4.55 -16.39
C VAL A 116 16.57 -4.65 -15.29
N LEU A 117 16.17 -4.44 -14.04
CA LEU A 117 17.08 -4.32 -12.89
C LEU A 117 17.18 -5.59 -12.03
N GLY A 118 16.43 -6.66 -12.29
CA GLY A 118 16.39 -7.86 -11.44
C GLY A 118 17.72 -8.62 -11.28
N ARG A 119 18.72 -8.36 -12.15
CA ARG A 119 20.10 -8.89 -12.03
C ARG A 119 21.12 -7.88 -11.49
N SER A 120 20.67 -6.68 -11.15
CA SER A 120 21.50 -5.63 -10.55
C SER A 120 21.58 -5.77 -9.03
N LYS A 121 22.37 -4.89 -8.38
CA LYS A 121 22.49 -4.85 -6.91
C LYS A 121 21.17 -4.48 -6.20
N ILE A 122 20.27 -3.75 -6.85
CA ILE A 122 18.96 -3.36 -6.28
C ILE A 122 17.87 -4.42 -6.53
N GLY A 123 18.12 -5.40 -7.41
CA GLY A 123 17.16 -6.46 -7.74
C GLY A 123 16.54 -7.20 -6.54
N PRO A 124 17.30 -7.54 -5.47
CA PRO A 124 16.74 -8.14 -4.27
C PRO A 124 15.73 -7.24 -3.53
N LEU A 125 15.98 -5.93 -3.43
CA LEU A 125 15.07 -4.98 -2.79
C LEU A 125 13.76 -4.85 -3.58
N ILE A 126 13.88 -4.64 -4.90
CA ILE A 126 12.71 -4.55 -5.80
C ILE A 126 11.90 -5.86 -5.73
N GLN A 127 12.56 -7.01 -5.59
CA GLN A 127 11.88 -8.29 -5.42
C GLN A 127 11.14 -8.39 -4.07
N GLU A 128 11.71 -7.90 -2.97
CA GLU A 128 11.09 -7.89 -1.64
C GLU A 128 9.81 -7.04 -1.61
N MET A 129 9.88 -5.80 -2.10
CA MET A 129 8.73 -4.91 -2.26
C MET A 129 7.65 -5.54 -3.14
N TRP A 130 8.07 -6.12 -4.28
CA TRP A 130 7.15 -6.84 -5.19
C TRP A 130 6.52 -8.10 -4.56
N ASP A 131 7.16 -8.73 -3.57
CA ASP A 131 6.60 -9.86 -2.84
C ASP A 131 5.66 -9.43 -1.70
N GLN A 132 5.69 -8.16 -1.26
CA GLN A 132 4.60 -7.56 -0.47
C GLN A 132 3.41 -7.22 -1.37
N GLU A 133 3.63 -6.49 -2.46
CA GLU A 133 2.64 -6.12 -3.48
C GLU A 133 1.83 -7.35 -4.01
N LYS A 134 2.50 -8.48 -4.28
CA LYS A 134 1.80 -9.74 -4.66
C LYS A 134 0.79 -10.21 -3.61
N LYS A 135 1.01 -9.95 -2.32
CA LYS A 135 0.06 -10.28 -1.23
C LYS A 135 -1.12 -9.32 -1.24
N HIS A 136 -0.89 -8.02 -1.46
CA HIS A 136 -1.96 -7.03 -1.56
C HIS A 136 -2.91 -7.35 -2.72
N LEU A 137 -2.37 -7.55 -3.92
CA LEU A 137 -3.12 -8.01 -5.08
C LEU A 137 -3.83 -9.36 -4.82
N ALA A 138 -3.18 -10.33 -4.16
CA ALA A 138 -3.83 -11.59 -3.80
C ALA A 138 -5.02 -11.38 -2.84
N LYS A 139 -4.90 -10.45 -1.89
CA LYS A 139 -5.97 -10.12 -0.94
C LYS A 139 -7.15 -9.44 -1.61
N PHE A 140 -6.92 -8.48 -2.52
CA PHE A 140 -8.03 -7.90 -3.28
C PHE A 140 -8.68 -8.91 -4.23
N ASN A 141 -7.92 -9.82 -4.85
CA ASN A 141 -8.53 -10.92 -5.63
C ASN A 141 -9.49 -11.78 -4.77
N GLU A 142 -9.14 -12.07 -3.51
CA GLU A 142 -10.06 -12.71 -2.56
C GLU A 142 -11.31 -11.85 -2.31
N ILE A 143 -11.13 -10.58 -1.93
CA ILE A 143 -12.25 -9.68 -1.58
C ILE A 143 -13.21 -9.47 -2.76
N LEU A 144 -12.70 -9.29 -3.98
CA LEU A 144 -13.52 -9.17 -5.20
C LEU A 144 -14.32 -10.44 -5.47
N SER A 145 -13.68 -11.61 -5.32
CA SER A 145 -14.33 -12.91 -5.51
C SER A 145 -15.45 -13.15 -4.50
N GLU A 146 -15.23 -12.85 -3.22
CA GLU A 146 -16.24 -12.97 -2.16
C GLU A 146 -17.44 -12.07 -2.41
N ASN A 147 -17.19 -10.81 -2.80
CA ASN A 147 -18.23 -9.80 -3.01
C ASN A 147 -18.85 -9.83 -4.42
N ARG A 148 -18.38 -10.74 -5.29
CA ARG A 148 -18.79 -10.86 -6.70
C ARG A 148 -18.61 -9.57 -7.50
N VAL A 149 -17.62 -8.77 -7.12
CA VAL A 149 -17.24 -7.54 -7.83
C VAL A 149 -16.46 -7.91 -9.08
N ARG A 150 -16.84 -7.32 -10.21
CA ARG A 150 -16.06 -7.45 -11.45
C ARG A 150 -14.89 -6.46 -11.43
N PRO A 151 -13.66 -6.90 -11.72
CA PRO A 151 -12.56 -5.99 -12.01
C PRO A 151 -12.88 -5.07 -13.19
N THR A 152 -12.13 -3.98 -13.33
CA THR A 152 -12.30 -3.04 -14.45
C THR A 152 -12.06 -3.70 -15.79
N ALA A 153 -12.87 -3.35 -16.80
CA ALA A 153 -12.65 -3.80 -18.17
C ALA A 153 -11.30 -3.32 -18.76
N LEU A 154 -10.64 -2.36 -18.11
CA LEU A 154 -9.34 -1.81 -18.52
C LEU A 154 -8.11 -2.57 -17.99
N LEU A 155 -8.28 -3.66 -17.21
CA LEU A 155 -7.15 -4.49 -16.75
C LEU A 155 -6.16 -4.88 -17.87
N PRO A 156 -6.57 -5.26 -19.10
CA PRO A 156 -5.62 -5.57 -20.18
C PRO A 156 -4.78 -4.37 -20.62
N PHE A 157 -5.30 -3.15 -20.48
CA PHE A 157 -4.57 -1.92 -20.75
C PHE A 157 -3.59 -1.61 -19.61
N TRP A 158 -4.04 -1.68 -18.35
CA TRP A 158 -3.19 -1.50 -17.16
C TRP A 158 -2.05 -2.52 -17.09
N ASN A 159 -2.29 -3.76 -17.53
CA ASN A 159 -1.28 -4.83 -17.64
C ASN A 159 -0.06 -4.44 -18.50
N ILE A 160 -0.31 -3.69 -19.58
CA ILE A 160 0.71 -3.22 -20.52
C ILE A 160 1.29 -1.91 -20.03
N ALA A 161 0.44 -0.96 -19.64
CA ALA A 161 0.84 0.37 -19.20
C ALA A 161 1.76 0.33 -17.97
N GLY A 162 1.41 -0.44 -16.93
CA GLY A 162 2.24 -0.61 -15.73
C GLY A 162 3.59 -1.24 -16.06
N PHE A 163 3.61 -2.31 -16.85
CA PHE A 163 4.86 -2.97 -17.25
C PHE A 163 5.78 -2.06 -18.08
N VAL A 164 5.22 -1.33 -19.05
CA VAL A 164 5.97 -0.38 -19.87
C VAL A 164 6.50 0.76 -19.00
N LEU A 165 5.69 1.30 -18.08
CA LEU A 165 6.11 2.34 -17.14
C LEU A 165 7.30 1.86 -16.31
N GLY A 166 7.14 0.76 -15.57
CA GLY A 166 8.19 0.22 -14.70
C GLY A 166 9.47 -0.20 -15.43
N ALA A 167 9.35 -0.77 -16.63
CA ALA A 167 10.53 -1.07 -17.46
C ALA A 167 11.20 0.22 -17.98
N SER A 168 10.43 1.21 -18.41
CA SER A 168 10.97 2.47 -18.94
C SER A 168 11.69 3.31 -17.88
N THR A 169 11.19 3.33 -16.64
CA THR A 169 11.80 4.05 -15.53
C THR A 169 13.02 3.30 -14.98
N ALA A 170 12.99 1.97 -14.96
CA ALA A 170 14.15 1.15 -14.64
C ALA A 170 15.29 1.21 -15.68
N LEU A 171 14.99 1.52 -16.95
CA LEU A 171 16.02 1.83 -17.96
C LEU A 171 16.78 3.14 -17.68
N LEU A 172 16.24 4.02 -16.84
CA LEU A 172 16.93 5.23 -16.35
C LEU A 172 17.86 4.93 -15.15
N GLY A 173 17.93 3.69 -14.69
CA GLY A 173 18.74 3.26 -13.55
C GLY A 173 17.93 2.99 -12.28
N LYS A 174 18.64 2.84 -11.15
CA LYS A 174 18.05 2.60 -9.84
C LYS A 174 17.15 3.77 -9.45
N GLU A 175 17.67 4.98 -9.59
CA GLU A 175 17.08 6.26 -9.21
C GLU A 175 15.76 6.48 -9.96
N GLY A 176 15.72 6.14 -11.26
CA GLY A 176 14.50 6.19 -12.07
C GLY A 176 13.44 5.17 -11.64
N ALA A 177 13.83 3.93 -11.31
CA ALA A 177 12.90 2.94 -10.77
C ALA A 177 12.33 3.39 -9.43
N MET A 178 13.17 3.84 -8.50
CA MET A 178 12.73 4.32 -7.18
C MET A 178 11.88 5.58 -7.27
N ALA A 179 12.18 6.52 -8.19
CA ALA A 179 11.32 7.67 -8.47
C ALA A 179 9.95 7.28 -9.02
N CYS A 180 9.87 6.19 -9.79
CA CYS A 180 8.60 5.63 -10.24
C CYS A 180 7.81 5.06 -9.06
N THR A 181 8.44 4.25 -8.20
CA THR A 181 7.85 3.71 -6.97
C THR A 181 7.31 4.84 -6.09
N VAL A 182 8.15 5.80 -5.69
CA VAL A 182 7.75 6.98 -4.89
C VAL A 182 6.50 7.67 -5.45
N ALA A 183 6.44 7.92 -6.77
CA ALA A 183 5.31 8.61 -7.38
C ALA A 183 4.02 7.78 -7.43
N VAL A 184 4.12 6.45 -7.50
CA VAL A 184 2.98 5.53 -7.52
C VAL A 184 2.48 5.31 -6.10
N GLU A 185 3.34 4.96 -5.14
CA GLU A 185 2.87 4.54 -3.80
C GLU A 185 2.31 5.74 -3.02
N GLU A 186 2.81 6.95 -3.27
CA GLU A 186 2.19 8.20 -2.77
C GLU A 186 0.79 8.42 -3.39
N SER A 187 0.59 8.08 -4.66
CA SER A 187 -0.72 8.17 -5.32
C SER A 187 -1.71 7.14 -4.78
N ILE A 188 -1.24 5.92 -4.50
CA ILE A 188 -2.04 4.84 -3.89
C ILE A 188 -2.36 5.21 -2.43
N SER A 189 -1.38 5.70 -1.67
CA SER A 189 -1.55 6.21 -0.31
C SER A 189 -2.53 7.39 -0.22
N GLU A 190 -2.48 8.35 -1.16
CA GLU A 190 -3.48 9.42 -1.27
C GLU A 190 -4.89 8.84 -1.52
N HIS A 191 -4.99 7.80 -2.36
CA HIS A 191 -6.26 7.15 -2.66
C HIS A 191 -6.84 6.42 -1.43
N TYR A 192 -6.04 5.57 -0.77
CA TYR A 192 -6.45 4.87 0.44
C TYR A 192 -6.83 5.85 1.58
N ASN A 193 -6.08 6.94 1.77
CA ASN A 193 -6.45 7.98 2.73
C ASN A 193 -7.79 8.66 2.38
N SER A 194 -8.11 8.80 1.09
CA SER A 194 -9.40 9.33 0.63
C SER A 194 -10.55 8.35 0.90
N GLN A 195 -10.34 7.05 0.64
CA GLN A 195 -11.33 6.01 0.94
C GLN A 195 -11.58 5.82 2.44
N ILE A 196 -10.52 5.83 3.26
CA ILE A 196 -10.63 5.76 4.73
C ILE A 196 -11.56 6.86 5.25
N ARG A 197 -11.44 8.10 4.73
CA ARG A 197 -12.34 9.20 5.10
C ARG A 197 -13.78 8.89 4.71
N VAL A 198 -14.04 8.48 3.46
CA VAL A 198 -15.39 8.15 2.97
C VAL A 198 -16.05 7.04 3.80
N LEU A 199 -15.32 5.98 4.12
CA LEU A 199 -15.82 4.86 4.92
C LEU A 199 -16.06 5.27 6.39
N MET A 200 -15.17 6.09 6.97
CA MET A 200 -15.33 6.63 8.33
C MET A 200 -16.47 7.65 8.45
N GLU A 201 -16.74 8.43 7.41
CA GLU A 201 -17.88 9.38 7.36
C GLU A 201 -19.22 8.68 7.16
N LYS A 202 -19.24 7.53 6.46
CA LYS A 202 -20.47 6.74 6.23
C LYS A 202 -20.87 5.89 7.44
N ASP A 203 -20.02 4.97 7.90
CA ASP A 203 -20.39 3.95 8.90
C ASP A 203 -19.13 3.21 9.44
N PRO A 204 -18.34 3.81 10.36
CA PRO A 204 -17.02 3.30 10.69
C PRO A 204 -17.03 1.93 11.37
N GLU A 205 -18.04 1.65 12.21
CA GLU A 205 -18.18 0.35 12.89
C GLU A 205 -18.45 -0.78 11.90
N ARG A 206 -19.25 -0.51 10.86
CA ARG A 206 -19.69 -1.52 9.88
C ARG A 206 -18.65 -1.80 8.79
N TYR A 207 -17.68 -0.90 8.59
CA TYR A 207 -16.56 -1.10 7.67
C TYR A 207 -15.23 -1.39 8.40
N THR A 208 -15.27 -1.82 9.67
CA THR A 208 -14.07 -2.03 10.51
C THR A 208 -13.01 -2.90 9.82
N GLU A 209 -13.41 -4.04 9.27
CA GLU A 209 -12.52 -5.01 8.63
C GLU A 209 -11.92 -4.48 7.32
N LEU A 210 -12.73 -3.84 6.48
CA LEU A 210 -12.25 -3.20 5.25
C LEU A 210 -11.32 -2.01 5.55
N LEU A 211 -11.68 -1.19 6.54
CA LEU A 211 -10.85 -0.08 7.04
C LEU A 211 -9.52 -0.57 7.61
N GLN A 212 -9.48 -1.77 8.21
CA GLN A 212 -8.23 -2.36 8.68
C GLN A 212 -7.33 -2.75 7.51
N VAL A 213 -7.85 -3.47 6.51
CA VAL A 213 -7.09 -3.87 5.30
C VAL A 213 -6.55 -2.65 4.56
N ILE A 214 -7.40 -1.63 4.32
CA ILE A 214 -6.98 -0.41 3.62
C ILE A 214 -5.92 0.38 4.40
N LYS A 215 -5.98 0.40 5.74
CA LYS A 215 -4.95 1.04 6.58
C LYS A 215 -3.63 0.28 6.57
N GLU A 216 -3.69 -1.05 6.67
CA GLU A 216 -2.53 -1.94 6.60
C GLU A 216 -1.78 -1.71 5.28
N PHE A 217 -2.47 -1.75 4.14
CA PHE A 217 -1.81 -1.60 2.85
C PHE A 217 -1.32 -0.17 2.63
N ARG A 218 -2.08 0.86 3.02
CA ARG A 218 -1.57 2.24 3.01
C ARG A 218 -0.28 2.40 3.83
N ASP A 219 -0.16 1.73 4.96
CA ASP A 219 1.04 1.84 5.80
C ASP A 219 2.23 1.09 5.16
N ASP A 220 1.99 -0.05 4.51
CA ASP A 220 2.97 -0.74 3.65
C ASP A 220 3.39 0.12 2.43
N GLU A 221 2.45 0.78 1.74
CA GLU A 221 2.73 1.71 0.63
C GLU A 221 3.60 2.89 1.07
N MET A 222 3.40 3.39 2.29
CA MET A 222 4.26 4.44 2.85
C MET A 222 5.66 3.93 3.18
N GLU A 223 5.81 2.68 3.66
CA GLU A 223 7.13 2.03 3.80
C GLU A 223 7.83 1.88 2.43
N HIS A 224 7.07 1.55 1.37
CA HIS A 224 7.61 1.44 0.01
C HIS A 224 8.04 2.79 -0.58
N HIS A 225 7.21 3.82 -0.38
CA HIS A 225 7.55 5.21 -0.71
C HIS A 225 8.85 5.66 -0.03
N ASP A 226 8.93 5.49 1.29
CA ASP A 226 10.10 5.93 2.08
C ASP A 226 11.35 5.12 1.69
N THR A 227 11.22 3.82 1.46
CA THR A 227 12.28 2.97 0.89
C THR A 227 12.79 3.51 -0.45
N GLY A 228 11.90 3.99 -1.33
CA GLY A 228 12.28 4.61 -2.59
C GLY A 228 13.06 5.92 -2.42
N LEU A 229 12.67 6.76 -1.45
CA LEU A 229 13.42 7.97 -1.10
C LEU A 229 14.82 7.65 -0.55
N GLU A 230 14.93 6.69 0.37
CA GLU A 230 16.20 6.21 0.92
C GLU A 230 17.15 5.64 -0.15
N HIS A 231 16.58 5.14 -1.26
CA HIS A 231 17.34 4.59 -2.39
C HIS A 231 17.56 5.59 -3.54
N ASP A 232 17.69 6.88 -3.21
CA ASP A 232 18.07 7.98 -4.11
C ASP A 232 17.05 8.31 -5.23
N ALA A 233 15.75 8.09 -5.02
CA ALA A 233 14.70 8.49 -5.97
C ALA A 233 14.83 9.95 -6.45
N GLU A 234 15.10 10.88 -5.52
CA GLU A 234 15.22 12.31 -5.84
C GLU A 234 16.46 12.67 -6.68
N SER A 235 17.44 11.76 -6.79
CA SER A 235 18.67 11.97 -7.57
C SER A 235 18.47 11.81 -9.09
N VAL A 236 17.30 11.33 -9.56
CA VAL A 236 17.03 11.25 -11.00
C VAL A 236 16.86 12.65 -11.61
N PRO A 237 17.55 12.98 -12.73
CA PRO A 237 17.38 14.27 -13.39
C PRO A 237 15.93 14.52 -13.78
N GLY A 238 15.34 15.58 -13.24
CA GLY A 238 13.93 15.92 -13.46
C GLY A 238 12.93 15.12 -12.61
N PHE A 239 13.34 14.56 -11.47
CA PHE A 239 12.49 13.86 -10.49
C PHE A 239 11.07 14.44 -10.36
N TRP A 240 10.95 15.74 -10.04
CA TRP A 240 9.65 16.41 -9.89
C TRP A 240 8.77 16.36 -11.14
N LEU A 241 9.35 16.43 -12.35
CA LEU A 241 8.58 16.31 -13.59
C LEU A 241 8.10 14.87 -13.80
N LEU A 242 8.99 13.88 -13.59
CA LEU A 242 8.65 12.47 -13.69
C LEU A 242 7.54 12.09 -12.69
N LYS A 243 7.72 12.47 -11.42
CA LYS A 243 6.75 12.28 -10.34
C LYS A 243 5.39 12.88 -10.69
N ASN A 244 5.32 14.15 -11.06
CA ASN A 244 4.06 14.80 -11.41
C ASN A 244 3.35 14.15 -12.62
N VAL A 245 4.10 13.70 -13.63
CA VAL A 245 3.53 12.99 -14.81
C VAL A 245 2.96 11.63 -14.42
N ILE A 246 3.67 10.86 -13.57
CA ILE A 246 3.21 9.57 -13.07
C ILE A 246 1.97 9.74 -12.18
N GLN A 247 2.01 10.67 -11.23
CA GLN A 247 0.86 10.97 -10.35
C GLN A 247 -0.39 11.42 -11.14
N LEU A 248 -0.22 12.22 -12.19
CA LEU A 248 -1.32 12.59 -13.11
C LEU A 248 -1.87 11.35 -13.83
N GLY A 249 -0.99 10.44 -14.27
CA GLY A 249 -1.36 9.14 -14.84
C GLY A 249 -2.16 8.27 -13.86
N CYS A 250 -1.70 8.14 -12.61
CA CYS A 250 -2.42 7.38 -11.57
C CYS A 250 -3.79 8.01 -11.26
N LYS A 251 -3.87 9.34 -11.12
CA LYS A 251 -5.14 10.06 -10.87
C LYS A 251 -6.13 9.89 -12.03
N ALA A 252 -5.65 9.84 -13.28
CA ALA A 252 -6.48 9.49 -14.43
C ALA A 252 -6.91 8.00 -14.40
N ALA A 253 -5.99 7.07 -14.12
CA ALA A 253 -6.28 5.64 -14.06
C ALA A 253 -7.34 5.30 -12.99
N ILE A 254 -7.25 5.91 -11.81
CA ILE A 254 -8.25 5.86 -10.73
C ILE A 254 -9.61 6.32 -11.27
N SER A 255 -9.71 7.57 -11.77
CA SER A 255 -11.00 8.16 -12.16
C SER A 255 -11.69 7.44 -13.33
N ILE A 256 -10.92 6.76 -14.19
CA ILE A 256 -11.48 5.94 -15.27
C ILE A 256 -11.90 4.56 -14.74
N SER A 257 -11.09 3.91 -13.88
CA SER A 257 -11.40 2.59 -13.29
C SER A 257 -12.58 2.63 -12.31
N GLU A 258 -12.86 3.77 -11.67
CA GLU A 258 -14.10 4.01 -10.92
C GLU A 258 -15.36 3.80 -11.78
N ARG A 259 -15.27 4.07 -13.09
CA ARG A 259 -16.43 4.18 -14.00
C ARG A 259 -16.62 2.97 -14.92
N VAL A 260 -15.60 2.12 -15.11
CA VAL A 260 -15.51 1.10 -16.17
C VAL A 260 -15.11 -0.26 -15.63
#